data_AF-A0A3N5JCA0-F1
#
_entry.id   AF-A0A3N5JCA0-F1
#
_cell.length_a   1.000
_cell.length_b   1.000
_cell.length_c   1.000
_cell.angle_alpha   90.00
_cell.angle_beta   90.00
_cell.angle_gamma   90.00
#
_symmetry.space_group_name_H-M   'P 1'
#
loop_
_entity.id
_entity.type
_entity.pdbx_description
1 polymer ?
#
loop_
_entity_poly.entity_id
_entity_poly.type
_entity_poly.pdbx_seq_one_letter_code
_entity_poly.pdbx_strand_id
1 'polypeptide(L)' 'MAEPAGRYTRYPPLVVDCSVLAAVLFDEPEREAAALAMAGKELFAPGLLDHELVGVALRKTR' A
#
# COMPACT_ATOMS: atom_id res chain seq x y z
N MET A 1 13.18 -17.56 27.84
CA MET A 1 14.13 -17.57 26.71
C MET A 1 13.84 -16.34 25.88
N ALA A 2 14.84 -15.49 25.60
CA ALA A 2 14.67 -14.30 24.78
C ALA A 2 14.83 -14.68 23.30
N GLU A 3 13.87 -14.33 22.46
CA GLU A 3 13.97 -14.51 21.00
C GLU A 3 15.08 -13.62 20.41
N PRO A 4 15.79 -14.09 19.37
CA PRO A 4 16.93 -13.38 18.82
C PRO A 4 16.44 -12.10 18.12
N ALA A 5 17.17 -10.99 18.30
CA ALA A 5 16.89 -9.73 17.64
C ALA A 5 17.00 -9.90 16.12
N GLY A 6 15.88 -10.25 15.49
CA GLY A 6 15.75 -10.32 14.04
C GLY A 6 16.00 -8.94 13.46
N ARG A 7 16.85 -8.89 12.44
CA ARG A 7 17.18 -7.71 11.61
C ARG A 7 15.99 -7.23 10.77
N TYR A 8 14.82 -7.08 11.38
CA TYR A 8 13.66 -6.47 10.76
C TYR A 8 13.77 -4.98 11.05
N THR A 9 14.14 -4.19 10.04
CA THR A 9 13.92 -2.75 10.08
C THR A 9 12.43 -2.57 10.37
N ARG A 10 12.10 -2.27 11.63
CA ARG A 10 10.73 -2.23 12.12
C ARG A 10 10.11 -0.94 11.62
N TYR A 11 9.69 -0.95 10.36
CA TYR A 11 8.91 0.14 9.82
C TYR A 11 7.60 0.21 10.61
N PRO A 12 7.09 1.41 10.92
CA PRO A 12 5.80 1.52 11.58
C PRO A 12 4.73 0.90 10.67
N PRO A 13 3.85 0.01 11.19
CA PRO A 13 2.79 -0.58 10.40
C PRO A 13 1.81 0.52 9.98
N LEU A 14 1.50 0.59 8.68
CA LEU A 14 0.52 1.51 8.11
C LEU A 14 -0.55 0.73 7.39
N VAL A 15 -1.80 0.92 7.82
CA VAL A 15 -2.95 0.46 7.05
C VAL A 15 -3.17 1.40 5.86
N VAL A 16 -3.13 0.87 4.65
CA VAL A 16 -3.27 1.62 3.39
C VAL A 16 -4.55 1.21 2.70
N ASP A 17 -5.34 2.20 2.27
CA ASP A 17 -6.56 2.02 1.48
C ASP A 17 -6.25 1.71 0.00
N CYS A 18 -7.20 1.06 -0.70
CA CYS A 18 -7.07 0.71 -2.11
C CYS A 18 -6.86 1.94 -3.01
N SER A 19 -7.51 3.07 -2.69
CA SER A 19 -7.35 4.31 -3.46
C SER A 19 -5.91 4.85 -3.45
N VAL A 20 -5.21 4.71 -2.32
CA VAL A 20 -3.82 5.18 -2.15
C VAL A 20 -2.85 4.32 -2.96
N LEU A 21 -3.08 3.00 -3.01
CA LEU A 21 -2.28 2.14 -3.89
C LEU A 21 -2.61 2.37 -5.36
N ALA A 22 -3.89 2.55 -5.71
CA ALA A 22 -4.31 2.86 -7.07
C ALA A 22 -3.66 4.15 -7.57
N ALA A 23 -3.56 5.18 -6.73
CA ALA A 23 -2.90 6.43 -7.08
C ALA A 23 -1.45 6.22 -7.56
N VAL A 24 -0.72 5.29 -6.92
CA VAL A 24 0.66 4.96 -7.32
C VAL A 24 0.71 4.03 -8.53
N LEU A 25 -0.17 3.03 -8.59
CA LEU A 25 -0.18 2.02 -9.66
C LEU A 25 -0.64 2.56 -11.02
N PHE A 26 -1.55 3.54 -11.02
CA PHE A 26 -2.17 4.10 -12.23
C PHE A 26 -1.67 5.51 -12.58
N ASP A 27 -0.60 5.98 -11.93
CA ASP A 27 -0.01 7.29 -12.18
C ASP A 27 -1.02 8.45 -12.05
N GLU A 28 -1.90 8.35 -11.05
CA GLU A 28 -2.90 9.39 -10.78
C GLU A 28 -2.22 10.69 -10.28
N PRO A 29 -2.90 11.85 -10.35
CA PRO A 29 -2.35 13.12 -9.90
C PRO A 29 -1.79 13.10 -8.47
N GLU A 30 -2.38 12.28 -7.59
CA GLU A 30 -1.98 12.15 -6.18
C GLU A 30 -0.78 11.20 -5.97
N ARG A 31 -0.20 10.63 -7.03
CA ARG A 31 0.87 9.62 -6.96
C ARG A 31 2.01 10.03 -6.03
N GLU A 32 2.54 11.24 -6.18
CA GLU A 32 3.69 11.70 -5.40
C GLU A 32 3.36 11.80 -3.91
N ALA A 33 2.18 12.33 -3.58
CA ALA A 33 1.70 12.41 -2.20
C ALA A 33 1.46 11.02 -1.60
N ALA A 34 0.87 10.09 -2.38
CA ALA A 34 0.64 8.71 -1.97
C ALA A 34 1.96 7.96 -1.75
N ALA A 35 2.92 8.10 -2.65
CA ALA A 35 4.24 7.49 -2.53
C ALA A 35 5.00 8.02 -1.30
N LEU A 36 4.96 9.32 -1.06
CA LEU A 36 5.58 9.92 0.12
C LEU A 36 4.91 9.46 1.41
N ALA A 37 3.58 9.35 1.41
CA ALA A 37 2.82 8.90 2.58
C ALA A 37 3.10 7.44 2.95
N MET A 38 3.47 6.60 1.98
CA MET A 38 3.80 5.18 2.19
C MET A 38 5.30 4.94 2.45
N ALA A 39 6.17 5.88 2.10
CA ALA A 39 7.62 5.70 2.21
C ALA A 39 8.06 5.36 3.65
N GLY A 40 8.91 4.33 3.77
CA GLY A 40 9.46 3.91 5.06
C GLY A 40 8.43 3.35 6.05
N LYS A 41 7.32 2.79 5.55
CA LYS A 41 6.28 2.15 6.37
C LYS A 41 6.08 0.72 5.90
N GLU A 42 5.68 -0.15 6.82
CA GLU A 42 5.25 -1.51 6.48
C GLU A 42 3.77 -1.42 6.09
N LEU A 43 3.46 -1.68 4.82
CA LEU A 43 2.12 -1.44 4.28
C LEU A 43 1.25 -2.67 4.53
N PHE A 44 0.18 -2.48 5.30
CA PHE A 44 -0.88 -3.44 5.52
C PHE A 44 -2.11 -3.00 4.75
N ALA A 45 -2.69 -3.90 3.98
CA ALA A 45 -3.77 -3.58 3.07
C ALA A 45 -5.01 -4.45 3.36
N PRO A 46 -5.76 -4.17 4.44
CA PRO A 46 -6.97 -4.89 4.77
C PRO A 46 -8.09 -4.48 3.82
N GLY A 47 -8.29 -5.28 2.76
CA GLY A 47 -9.36 -5.09 1.77
C GLY A 47 -8.93 -5.21 0.31
N LEU A 48 -7.63 -5.25 0.02
CA LEU A 48 -7.13 -5.23 -1.36
C LEU A 48 -7.23 -6.55 -2.12
N LEU A 49 -7.43 -7.69 -1.44
CA LEU A 49 -7.12 -8.97 -2.08
C LEU A 49 -8.27 -9.72 -2.74
N ASP A 50 -9.54 -9.34 -2.54
CA ASP A 50 -10.62 -10.18 -3.09
C ASP A 50 -11.50 -9.48 -4.14
N HIS A 51 -11.76 -8.16 -4.07
CA HIS A 51 -12.76 -7.53 -4.96
C HIS A 51 -12.46 -6.11 -5.47
N GLU A 52 -11.83 -5.22 -4.70
CA GLU A 52 -11.80 -3.78 -5.06
C GLU A 52 -10.72 -3.39 -6.08
N LEU A 53 -9.51 -3.94 -6.00
CA LEU A 53 -8.43 -3.59 -6.93
C LEU A 53 -8.73 -4.04 -8.36
N VAL A 54 -9.42 -5.18 -8.53
CA VAL A 54 -9.88 -5.66 -9.84
C VAL A 54 -10.87 -4.67 -10.46
N GLY A 55 -11.81 -4.14 -9.67
CA GLY A 55 -12.77 -3.14 -10.13
C GLY A 55 -12.10 -1.83 -10.56
N VAL A 56 -11.10 -1.35 -9.81
CA VAL A 56 -10.32 -0.16 -10.19
C VAL A 56 -9.51 -0.40 -11.45
N ALA A 57 -8.79 -1.53 -11.53
CA ALA A 57 -8.01 -1.89 -12.71
C ALA A 57 -8.87 -2.00 -13.98
N LEU A 58 -10.05 -2.63 -13.89
CA LEU A 58 -11.00 -2.71 -14.99
C LEU A 58 -11.54 -1.34 -15.43
N ARG A 59 -11.76 -0.41 -14.49
CA ARG A 59 -12.18 0.96 -14.82
C ARG A 59 -11.08 1.80 -15.45
N LYS A 60 -9.82 1.54 -15.09
CA LYS A 60 -8.64 2.29 -15.59
C LYS A 60 -8.05 1.72 -16.89
N THR A 61 -8.39 0.48 -17.25
CA THR A 61 -7.99 -0.14 -18.53
C THR A 61 -8.88 0.30 -19.72
N ARG A 62 -9.99 1.00 -19.46
CA ARG A 62 -10.85 1.59 -20.49
C ARG A 62 -10.47 3.04 -20.74
#